data_AF-A0A8W8NSE1-F1
#
_entry.id   AF-A0A8W8NSE1-F1
#
_cell.length_a   1.000
_cell.length_b   1.000
_cell.length_c   1.000
_cell.angle_alpha   90.00
_cell.angle_beta   90.00
_cell.angle_gamma   90.00
#
_symmetry.space_group_name_H-M   'P 1'
#
loop_
_entity.id
_entity.type
_entity.pdbx_description
1 polymer ?
#
loop_
_entity_poly.entity_id
_entity_poly.type
_entity_poly.pdbx_seq_one_letter_code
_entity_poly.pdbx_strand_id
1 'polypeptide(L)'
;MDCSNRGLTEIPIPSKDTEVYSIDLSRNELRNVTITNHFSRTLKQLNLSHNELSILSNNSFNWIPYLEVLDLSYNILRLSNTSLPNLVFQYLSNLKVLNLSHNDVIGTDHYNAEIFRHTESLETLVIDGLRNGNFDFKTKNKRCAPSYVTNHDTIELTKLTTLIVSGRRNRSKCLVTDLSAGFFDSVSNITYLDMSGCAIQSIGRESLSPLSHLTYLDVSYNEQLSFHSIRNISTLKGLKTLKLDKIHCTFGRGIYITEDMVHALRDTSIENISLKSNRIEMAARSVYYYLPPNLTNADISDNRLTFGAYVLTAYAFRNLKFANLSGQSSSHFTENSNDLELIRKILMKKCDDYDEIIGVVSALFVVFFAFIVSGIIHRYRWKLRYIYYMSIWSTTTSHKSYGKVYDYDAFVSYADEENDFVIQEMTPELEEVSDLRLCLHERDFTPGISIGENITKAICNSRKVLCVVTENFLCSQWCMYELEMALTDNRYSRDDQSVFLIMYGGLPTDSCKIRSSIRLMSLVKEHAYLEYPNDESNRAEFWNSLRLIAGKKP
;
A
#
# COMPACT_ATOMS: atom_id res chain seq x y z
N MET A 1 48.38 -32.84 -8.64
CA MET A 1 49.49 -32.06 -8.08
C MET A 1 48.90 -30.79 -7.48
N ASP A 2 49.01 -30.61 -6.17
CA ASP A 2 48.43 -29.45 -5.48
C ASP A 2 49.51 -28.39 -5.24
N CYS A 3 49.35 -27.26 -5.92
CA CYS A 3 50.17 -26.05 -5.81
C CYS A 3 49.31 -24.84 -5.37
N SER A 4 48.12 -25.08 -4.83
CA SER A 4 47.20 -24.03 -4.39
C SER A 4 47.73 -23.29 -3.16
N ASN A 5 47.35 -22.01 -3.02
CA ASN A 5 47.65 -21.18 -1.84
C ASN A 5 49.16 -21.09 -1.49
N ARG A 6 50.01 -20.78 -2.48
CA ARG A 6 51.48 -20.74 -2.35
C ARG A 6 52.14 -19.40 -2.74
N GLY A 7 51.36 -18.39 -3.17
CA GLY A 7 51.91 -17.11 -3.64
C GLY A 7 52.67 -17.23 -4.96
N LEU A 8 52.29 -18.18 -5.82
CA LEU A 8 52.95 -18.41 -7.11
C LEU A 8 52.58 -17.33 -8.12
N THR A 9 53.60 -16.68 -8.70
CA THR A 9 53.44 -15.71 -9.80
C THR A 9 53.63 -16.33 -11.19
N GLU A 10 54.12 -17.58 -11.26
CA GLU A 10 54.32 -18.36 -12.48
C GLU A 10 53.91 -19.83 -12.30
N ILE A 11 53.66 -20.52 -13.42
CA ILE A 11 53.27 -21.94 -13.42
C ILE A 11 54.52 -22.81 -13.18
N PRO A 12 54.58 -23.63 -12.10
CA PRO A 12 55.76 -24.41 -11.77
C PRO A 12 56.00 -25.51 -12.81
N ILE A 13 57.24 -25.60 -13.30
CA ILE A 13 57.65 -26.66 -14.23
C ILE A 13 57.86 -27.96 -13.43
N PRO A 14 57.12 -29.05 -13.71
CA PRO A 14 57.35 -30.31 -13.04
C PRO A 14 58.68 -30.92 -13.48
N SER A 15 59.28 -31.71 -12.58
CA SER A 15 60.44 -32.54 -12.89
C SER A 15 60.22 -33.34 -14.18
N LYS A 16 61.30 -33.54 -14.96
CA LYS A 16 61.31 -34.58 -15.99
C LYS A 16 60.85 -35.91 -15.35
N ASP A 17 60.19 -36.72 -16.17
CA ASP A 17 59.68 -38.05 -15.81
C ASP A 17 58.50 -38.06 -14.81
N THR A 18 57.89 -36.90 -14.51
CA THR A 18 56.68 -36.80 -13.67
C THR A 18 55.40 -36.64 -14.52
N GLU A 19 54.55 -37.65 -14.57
CA GLU A 19 53.23 -37.56 -15.24
C GLU A 19 52.20 -36.81 -14.38
N VAL A 20 51.77 -35.63 -14.83
CA VAL A 20 50.78 -34.79 -14.12
C VAL A 20 49.44 -34.82 -14.83
N TYR A 21 48.47 -35.57 -14.29
CA TYR A 21 47.11 -35.67 -14.83
C TYR A 21 46.16 -34.55 -14.41
N SER A 22 46.40 -33.95 -13.24
CA SER A 22 45.59 -32.87 -12.66
C SER A 22 46.51 -31.93 -11.88
N ILE A 23 46.36 -30.62 -12.08
CA ILE A 23 47.10 -29.59 -11.34
C ILE A 23 46.16 -28.53 -10.76
N ASP A 24 46.33 -28.25 -9.47
CA ASP A 24 45.66 -27.14 -8.80
C ASP A 24 46.67 -26.02 -8.55
N LEU A 25 46.37 -24.84 -9.09
CA LEU A 25 47.13 -23.60 -8.96
C LEU A 25 46.23 -22.48 -8.40
N SER A 26 45.12 -22.82 -7.75
CA SER A 26 44.19 -21.84 -7.23
C SER A 26 44.74 -21.05 -6.03
N ARG A 27 44.21 -19.85 -5.79
CA ARG A 27 44.63 -18.98 -4.66
C ARG A 27 46.11 -18.58 -4.75
N ASN A 28 46.54 -18.18 -5.94
CA ASN A 28 47.90 -17.72 -6.21
C ASN A 28 47.88 -16.33 -6.86
N GLU A 29 49.03 -15.83 -7.31
CA GLU A 29 49.23 -14.48 -7.84
C GLU A 29 49.53 -14.52 -9.35
N LEU A 30 48.99 -15.53 -10.07
CA LEU A 30 49.20 -15.69 -11.50
C LEU A 30 48.48 -14.58 -12.27
N ARG A 31 49.25 -13.79 -13.04
CA ARG A 31 48.72 -12.75 -13.95
C ARG A 31 48.66 -13.20 -15.42
N ASN A 32 49.51 -14.15 -15.80
CA ASN A 32 49.62 -14.73 -17.13
C ASN A 32 49.57 -16.26 -17.07
N VAL A 33 49.12 -16.91 -18.16
CA VAL A 33 49.18 -18.37 -18.32
C VAL A 33 50.30 -18.73 -19.31
N THR A 34 51.38 -19.32 -18.79
CA THR A 34 52.57 -19.75 -19.56
C THR A 34 52.84 -21.24 -19.34
N ILE A 35 52.10 -22.08 -20.06
CA ILE A 35 52.21 -23.54 -19.98
C ILE A 35 53.42 -24.03 -20.79
N THR A 36 54.11 -25.06 -20.29
CA THR A 36 55.25 -25.69 -20.97
C THR A 36 54.88 -27.05 -21.57
N ASN A 37 55.68 -27.55 -22.52
CA ASN A 37 55.47 -28.84 -23.18
C ASN A 37 55.49 -30.07 -22.23
N HIS A 38 55.95 -29.92 -20.99
CA HIS A 38 55.94 -30.97 -19.97
C HIS A 38 54.54 -31.54 -19.68
N PHE A 39 53.49 -30.74 -19.88
CA PHE A 39 52.09 -31.15 -19.63
C PHE A 39 51.40 -31.84 -20.82
N SER A 40 52.03 -31.87 -22.01
CA SER A 40 51.32 -32.02 -23.30
C SER A 40 50.83 -33.41 -23.68
N ARG A 41 50.83 -34.37 -22.76
CA ARG A 41 50.40 -35.76 -22.99
C ARG A 41 49.48 -36.32 -21.91
N THR A 42 49.41 -35.67 -20.75
CA THR A 42 48.82 -36.23 -19.52
C THR A 42 47.81 -35.32 -18.84
N LEU A 43 47.94 -33.99 -18.94
CA LEU A 43 47.10 -33.08 -18.17
C LEU A 43 45.65 -33.06 -18.68
N LYS A 44 44.73 -33.52 -17.82
CA LYS A 44 43.28 -33.56 -18.03
C LYS A 44 42.54 -32.49 -17.22
N GLN A 45 43.13 -31.96 -16.15
CA GLN A 45 42.48 -30.99 -15.26
C GLN A 45 43.44 -29.87 -14.86
N LEU A 46 42.97 -28.63 -14.93
CA LEU A 46 43.72 -27.41 -14.61
C LEU A 46 42.82 -26.42 -13.85
N ASN A 47 43.11 -26.23 -12.56
CA ASN A 47 42.43 -25.22 -11.74
C ASN A 47 43.34 -23.98 -11.59
N LEU A 48 42.92 -22.86 -12.18
CA LEU A 48 43.55 -21.53 -12.10
C LEU A 48 42.64 -20.53 -11.35
N SER A 49 41.65 -21.00 -10.60
CA SER A 49 40.70 -20.11 -9.91
C SER A 49 41.33 -19.27 -8.80
N HIS A 50 40.74 -18.13 -8.44
CA HIS A 50 41.30 -17.21 -7.42
C HIS A 50 42.76 -16.81 -7.75
N ASN A 51 42.95 -16.16 -8.90
CA ASN A 51 44.24 -15.61 -9.37
C ASN A 51 44.01 -14.19 -9.93
N GLU A 52 45.05 -13.56 -10.47
CA GLU A 52 45.00 -12.21 -11.04
C GLU A 52 45.01 -12.18 -12.59
N LEU A 53 44.51 -13.25 -13.24
CA LEU A 53 44.49 -13.34 -14.70
C LEU A 53 43.54 -12.26 -15.27
N SER A 54 44.09 -11.35 -16.09
CA SER A 54 43.33 -10.25 -16.72
C SER A 54 43.17 -10.39 -18.24
N ILE A 55 44.13 -11.03 -18.90
CA ILE A 55 44.15 -11.28 -20.35
C ILE A 55 44.76 -12.66 -20.61
N LEU A 56 44.15 -13.42 -21.51
CA LEU A 56 44.72 -14.65 -22.08
C LEU A 56 45.06 -14.44 -23.56
N SER A 57 46.07 -15.14 -24.04
CA SER A 57 46.44 -15.20 -25.47
C SER A 57 45.85 -16.44 -26.15
N ASN A 58 45.77 -16.43 -27.49
CA ASN A 58 45.41 -17.61 -28.30
C ASN A 58 46.32 -18.84 -28.04
N ASN A 59 47.55 -18.61 -27.55
CA ASN A 59 48.53 -19.67 -27.31
C ASN A 59 48.58 -20.16 -25.85
N SER A 60 47.77 -19.60 -24.95
CA SER A 60 47.88 -19.87 -23.49
C SER A 60 47.77 -21.35 -23.11
N PHE A 61 47.01 -22.13 -23.89
CA PHE A 61 46.74 -23.54 -23.66
C PHE A 61 47.25 -24.47 -24.78
N ASN A 62 48.15 -23.98 -25.65
CA ASN A 62 48.63 -24.74 -26.81
C ASN A 62 49.33 -26.07 -26.46
N TRP A 63 49.95 -26.15 -25.28
CA TRP A 63 50.64 -27.33 -24.78
C TRP A 63 49.77 -28.31 -23.97
N ILE A 64 48.43 -28.18 -23.95
CA ILE A 64 47.56 -29.10 -23.19
C ILE A 64 46.28 -29.54 -23.96
N PRO A 65 46.40 -30.18 -25.14
CA PRO A 65 45.24 -30.51 -25.99
C PRO A 65 44.31 -31.60 -25.42
N TYR A 66 44.72 -32.32 -24.37
CA TYR A 66 43.95 -33.38 -23.72
C TYR A 66 43.18 -32.92 -22.47
N LEU A 67 43.10 -31.61 -22.23
CA LEU A 67 42.40 -31.05 -21.08
C LEU A 67 40.88 -31.29 -21.17
N GLU A 68 40.30 -31.88 -20.13
CA GLU A 68 38.86 -32.15 -19.98
C GLU A 68 38.18 -31.15 -19.03
N VAL A 69 38.93 -30.57 -18.08
CA VAL A 69 38.42 -29.61 -17.07
C VAL A 69 39.33 -28.39 -16.96
N LEU A 70 38.76 -27.19 -17.12
CA LEU A 70 39.42 -25.90 -16.94
C LEU A 70 38.61 -25.00 -15.99
N ASP A 71 39.22 -24.58 -14.89
CA ASP A 71 38.66 -23.57 -14.00
C ASP A 71 39.48 -22.27 -14.05
N LEU A 72 38.85 -21.18 -14.47
CA LEU A 72 39.38 -19.82 -14.57
C LEU A 72 38.57 -18.85 -13.69
N SER A 73 37.77 -19.35 -12.75
CA SER A 73 36.84 -18.53 -11.95
C SER A 73 37.53 -17.66 -10.91
N TYR A 74 36.85 -16.61 -10.43
CA TYR A 74 37.43 -15.65 -9.47
C TYR A 74 38.77 -15.05 -9.94
N ASN A 75 38.86 -14.72 -11.24
CA ASN A 75 39.93 -13.93 -11.84
C ASN A 75 39.41 -12.54 -12.22
N ILE A 76 40.16 -11.77 -13.01
CA ILE A 76 39.80 -10.44 -13.50
C ILE A 76 39.72 -10.40 -15.05
N LEU A 77 39.37 -11.54 -15.66
CA LEU A 77 39.15 -11.66 -17.11
C LEU A 77 37.84 -10.98 -17.48
N ARG A 78 37.79 -10.24 -18.60
CA ARG A 78 36.53 -9.79 -19.20
C ARG A 78 36.00 -10.83 -20.19
N LEU A 79 34.68 -11.01 -20.25
CA LEU A 79 34.03 -11.93 -21.20
C LEU A 79 33.94 -11.35 -22.63
N SER A 80 35.01 -10.68 -23.06
CA SER A 80 35.13 -9.95 -24.32
C SER A 80 36.48 -10.23 -25.01
N ASN A 81 36.56 -9.96 -26.31
CA ASN A 81 37.73 -10.22 -27.16
C ASN A 81 39.03 -9.51 -26.71
N THR A 82 38.98 -8.56 -25.76
CA THR A 82 40.18 -7.90 -25.21
C THR A 82 40.88 -8.70 -24.10
N SER A 83 40.16 -9.56 -23.39
CA SER A 83 40.69 -10.44 -22.33
C SER A 83 40.62 -11.92 -22.70
N LEU A 84 39.58 -12.31 -23.44
CA LEU A 84 39.37 -13.66 -23.97
C LEU A 84 39.23 -13.58 -25.50
N PRO A 85 40.35 -13.63 -26.24
CA PRO A 85 40.33 -13.53 -27.70
C PRO A 85 39.68 -14.76 -28.33
N ASN A 86 39.09 -14.61 -29.52
CA ASN A 86 38.27 -15.63 -30.20
C ASN A 86 38.90 -17.04 -30.30
N LEU A 87 40.24 -17.15 -30.31
CA LEU A 87 40.95 -18.43 -30.45
C LEU A 87 41.61 -18.92 -29.15
N VAL A 88 41.30 -18.31 -28.00
CA VAL A 88 41.88 -18.68 -26.69
C VAL A 88 41.77 -20.17 -26.36
N PHE A 89 40.68 -20.84 -26.77
CA PHE A 89 40.46 -22.27 -26.55
C PHE A 89 40.67 -23.14 -27.81
N GLN A 90 41.33 -22.65 -28.87
CA GLN A 90 41.45 -23.36 -30.16
C GLN A 90 42.13 -24.76 -30.07
N TYR A 91 42.89 -25.00 -29.00
CA TYR A 91 43.62 -26.25 -28.76
C TYR A 91 42.86 -27.23 -27.84
N LEU A 92 41.74 -26.83 -27.24
CA LEU A 92 41.07 -27.55 -26.15
C LEU A 92 39.86 -28.38 -26.63
N SER A 93 40.02 -29.12 -27.74
CA SER A 93 38.93 -29.90 -28.36
C SER A 93 38.42 -31.09 -27.53
N ASN A 94 39.03 -31.39 -26.38
CA ASN A 94 38.59 -32.39 -25.41
C ASN A 94 37.88 -31.81 -24.17
N LEU A 95 37.72 -30.48 -24.09
CA LEU A 95 37.22 -29.78 -22.91
C LEU A 95 35.72 -30.03 -22.66
N LYS A 96 35.41 -30.68 -21.53
CA LYS A 96 34.04 -31.00 -21.11
C LYS A 96 33.50 -30.01 -20.09
N VAL A 97 34.35 -29.48 -19.22
CA VAL A 97 33.97 -28.56 -18.14
C VAL A 97 34.80 -27.29 -18.23
N LEU A 98 34.12 -26.15 -18.38
CA LEU A 98 34.72 -24.82 -18.39
C LEU A 98 34.03 -23.93 -17.36
N ASN A 99 34.80 -23.40 -16.40
CA ASN A 99 34.33 -22.43 -15.42
C ASN A 99 35.00 -21.06 -15.64
N LEU A 100 34.19 -20.08 -16.02
CA LEU A 100 34.53 -18.68 -16.25
C LEU A 100 33.84 -17.73 -15.26
N SER A 101 33.15 -18.25 -14.23
CA SER A 101 32.38 -17.43 -13.28
C SER A 101 33.23 -16.54 -12.35
N HIS A 102 32.58 -15.57 -11.70
CA HIS A 102 33.13 -14.59 -10.78
C HIS A 102 34.26 -13.68 -11.34
N ASN A 103 34.30 -13.51 -12.67
CA ASN A 103 35.25 -12.71 -13.45
C ASN A 103 34.79 -11.24 -13.65
N ASP A 104 35.51 -10.41 -14.40
CA ASP A 104 35.16 -8.99 -14.57
C ASP A 104 34.05 -8.78 -15.61
N VAL A 105 32.82 -8.63 -15.13
CA VAL A 105 31.65 -8.27 -15.94
C VAL A 105 31.51 -6.76 -16.17
N ILE A 106 32.31 -5.91 -15.51
CA ILE A 106 32.12 -4.46 -15.55
C ILE A 106 32.48 -3.93 -16.96
N GLY A 107 31.50 -3.31 -17.61
CA GLY A 107 31.62 -2.83 -18.99
C GLY A 107 31.51 -3.93 -20.06
N THR A 108 31.10 -5.15 -19.71
CA THR A 108 30.86 -6.24 -20.66
C THR A 108 29.37 -6.62 -20.66
N ASP A 109 28.59 -6.08 -21.60
CA ASP A 109 27.13 -6.32 -21.63
C ASP A 109 26.71 -7.59 -22.39
N HIS A 110 27.56 -8.16 -23.25
CA HIS A 110 27.25 -9.30 -24.13
C HIS A 110 28.41 -10.30 -24.16
N TYR A 111 28.13 -11.59 -24.39
CA TYR A 111 29.17 -12.61 -24.56
C TYR A 111 29.86 -12.49 -25.93
N ASN A 112 31.18 -12.66 -25.98
CA ASN A 112 31.88 -12.93 -27.23
C ASN A 112 31.68 -14.41 -27.63
N ALA A 113 30.61 -14.72 -28.38
CA ALA A 113 30.26 -16.09 -28.78
C ALA A 113 31.40 -16.89 -29.44
N GLU A 114 32.27 -16.20 -30.18
CA GLU A 114 33.40 -16.79 -30.92
C GLU A 114 34.39 -17.56 -30.04
N ILE A 115 34.53 -17.24 -28.75
CA ILE A 115 35.43 -17.98 -27.84
C ILE A 115 35.05 -19.45 -27.71
N PHE A 116 33.78 -19.79 -27.95
CA PHE A 116 33.24 -21.14 -27.86
C PHE A 116 33.30 -21.93 -29.19
N ARG A 117 33.78 -21.33 -30.30
CA ARG A 117 33.81 -21.95 -31.63
C ARG A 117 34.55 -23.31 -31.66
N HIS A 118 35.50 -23.52 -30.76
CA HIS A 118 36.34 -24.72 -30.71
C HIS A 118 36.04 -25.65 -29.51
N THR A 119 34.98 -25.38 -28.74
CA THR A 119 34.60 -26.16 -27.54
C THR A 119 33.39 -27.06 -27.80
N GLU A 120 33.35 -27.77 -28.93
CA GLU A 120 32.28 -28.71 -29.33
C GLU A 120 32.15 -29.94 -28.40
N SER A 121 33.14 -30.16 -27.53
CA SER A 121 33.17 -31.19 -26.49
C SER A 121 32.50 -30.77 -25.18
N LEU A 122 32.07 -29.51 -25.05
CA LEU A 122 31.66 -28.95 -23.77
C LEU A 122 30.32 -29.52 -23.28
N GLU A 123 30.37 -30.19 -22.14
CA GLU A 123 29.23 -30.83 -21.45
C GLU A 123 28.67 -29.91 -20.34
N THR A 124 29.54 -29.12 -19.70
CA THR A 124 29.23 -28.19 -18.60
C THR A 124 29.89 -26.83 -18.79
N LEU A 125 29.10 -25.76 -18.73
CA LEU A 125 29.56 -24.37 -18.73
C LEU A 125 29.11 -23.67 -17.44
N VAL A 126 30.05 -23.08 -16.73
CA VAL A 126 29.80 -22.20 -15.57
C VAL A 126 30.31 -20.80 -15.94
N ILE A 127 29.45 -19.78 -15.95
CA ILE A 127 29.77 -18.46 -16.48
C ILE A 127 29.01 -17.34 -15.77
N ASP A 128 29.54 -16.13 -15.78
CA ASP A 128 28.84 -14.96 -15.24
C ASP A 128 27.74 -14.46 -16.19
N GLY A 129 26.60 -14.05 -15.63
CA GLY A 129 25.46 -13.59 -16.43
C GLY A 129 25.55 -12.11 -16.77
N LEU A 130 25.57 -11.78 -18.06
CA LEU A 130 25.70 -10.40 -18.55
C LEU A 130 24.34 -9.79 -18.89
N ARG A 131 24.20 -8.47 -18.72
CA ARG A 131 22.92 -7.74 -18.83
C ARG A 131 22.16 -7.99 -20.14
N ASN A 132 22.87 -7.98 -21.26
CA ASN A 132 22.33 -8.26 -22.59
C ASN A 132 22.91 -9.56 -23.18
N GLY A 133 23.60 -10.36 -22.36
CA GLY A 133 24.21 -11.63 -22.76
C GLY A 133 23.17 -12.74 -22.79
N ASN A 134 22.55 -12.91 -23.95
CA ASN A 134 21.75 -14.09 -24.25
C ASN A 134 22.63 -15.24 -24.76
N PHE A 135 22.15 -16.49 -24.59
CA PHE A 135 22.78 -17.70 -25.11
C PHE A 135 22.23 -18.04 -26.51
N ASP A 136 22.11 -17.01 -27.34
CA ASP A 136 21.80 -17.04 -28.78
C ASP A 136 23.08 -16.69 -29.54
N PHE A 137 23.90 -17.70 -29.80
CA PHE A 137 25.19 -17.56 -30.48
C PHE A 137 25.04 -17.55 -32.02
N LYS A 138 23.83 -17.30 -32.53
CA LYS A 138 23.54 -17.11 -33.96
C LYS A 138 24.10 -15.76 -34.40
N THR A 139 25.08 -15.79 -35.30
CA THR A 139 25.70 -14.57 -35.84
C THR A 139 24.66 -13.72 -36.58
N LYS A 140 24.35 -12.52 -36.05
CA LYS A 140 23.30 -11.63 -36.58
C LYS A 140 23.73 -10.85 -37.83
N ASN A 141 24.32 -11.53 -38.81
CA ASN A 141 24.61 -11.02 -40.17
C ASN A 141 23.32 -10.88 -41.02
N LYS A 142 22.25 -10.33 -40.44
CA LYS A 142 20.92 -10.12 -41.05
C LYS A 142 20.66 -8.70 -41.57
N ARG A 143 21.66 -7.79 -41.55
CA ARG A 143 21.48 -6.40 -42.04
C ARG A 143 22.14 -6.07 -43.38
N CYS A 144 23.27 -6.70 -43.76
CA CYS A 144 24.00 -6.35 -44.99
C CYS A 144 24.67 -7.55 -45.71
N ALA A 145 24.08 -8.75 -45.64
CA ALA A 145 24.60 -9.95 -46.30
C ALA A 145 23.75 -10.33 -47.55
N PRO A 146 24.36 -10.65 -48.70
CA PRO A 146 23.64 -11.21 -49.85
C PRO A 146 23.00 -12.58 -49.55
N SER A 147 21.94 -12.94 -50.28
CA SER A 147 21.06 -14.10 -50.05
C SER A 147 21.68 -15.50 -50.27
N TYR A 148 23.01 -15.63 -50.18
CA TYR A 148 23.77 -16.87 -50.37
C TYR A 148 24.74 -17.20 -49.23
N VAL A 149 24.63 -16.53 -48.07
CA VAL A 149 25.34 -16.96 -46.86
C VAL A 149 24.75 -18.30 -46.39
N THR A 150 25.61 -19.31 -46.31
CA THR A 150 25.26 -20.69 -45.92
C THR A 150 25.09 -20.84 -44.40
N ASN A 151 24.48 -21.95 -43.96
CA ASN A 151 24.17 -22.23 -42.56
C ASN A 151 25.41 -22.57 -41.68
N HIS A 152 26.59 -22.02 -41.97
CA HIS A 152 27.87 -22.45 -41.38
C HIS A 152 28.45 -21.52 -40.29
N ASP A 153 27.86 -20.35 -40.05
CA ASP A 153 28.34 -19.36 -39.07
C ASP A 153 27.56 -19.34 -37.73
N THR A 154 26.87 -20.43 -37.37
CA THR A 154 26.23 -20.58 -36.06
C THR A 154 27.11 -21.43 -35.14
N ILE A 155 27.42 -20.92 -33.95
CA ILE A 155 28.09 -21.69 -32.90
C ILE A 155 27.01 -22.36 -32.04
N GLU A 156 26.91 -23.69 -32.08
CA GLU A 156 25.95 -24.46 -31.28
C GLU A 156 26.68 -25.42 -30.34
N LEU A 157 26.46 -25.27 -29.03
CA LEU A 157 27.07 -26.13 -28.02
C LEU A 157 26.24 -27.41 -27.86
N THR A 158 26.21 -28.23 -28.92
CA THR A 158 25.29 -29.38 -29.07
C THR A 158 25.40 -30.45 -27.97
N LYS A 159 26.55 -30.56 -27.29
CA LYS A 159 26.76 -31.48 -26.15
C LYS A 159 26.53 -30.86 -24.78
N LEU A 160 26.22 -29.56 -24.69
CA LEU A 160 26.05 -28.89 -23.42
C LEU A 160 24.78 -29.42 -22.72
N THR A 161 24.97 -30.04 -21.56
CA THR A 161 23.88 -30.55 -20.71
C THR A 161 23.65 -29.66 -19.49
N THR A 162 24.70 -29.00 -19.00
CA THR A 162 24.70 -28.26 -17.74
C THR A 162 25.15 -26.81 -17.97
N LEU A 163 24.26 -25.86 -17.68
CA LEU A 163 24.56 -24.43 -17.72
C LEU A 163 24.32 -23.81 -16.34
N ILE A 164 25.36 -23.18 -15.78
CA ILE A 164 25.31 -22.52 -14.48
C ILE A 164 25.72 -21.06 -14.63
N VAL A 165 24.79 -20.17 -14.27
CA VAL A 165 24.90 -18.70 -14.38
C VAL A 165 24.65 -18.04 -13.01
N SER A 166 24.92 -18.76 -11.92
CA SER A 166 24.49 -18.35 -10.57
C SER A 166 25.25 -17.14 -10.01
N GLY A 167 24.54 -16.01 -9.86
CA GLY A 167 24.99 -14.85 -9.08
C GLY A 167 24.87 -15.03 -7.55
N ARG A 168 24.42 -16.19 -7.07
CA ARG A 168 24.04 -16.40 -5.64
C ARG A 168 25.16 -16.11 -4.63
N ARG A 169 26.43 -16.33 -4.97
CA ARG A 169 27.58 -16.00 -4.10
C ARG A 169 27.99 -14.52 -4.16
N ASN A 170 27.71 -13.83 -5.26
CA ASN A 170 27.97 -12.39 -5.42
C ASN A 170 27.03 -11.84 -6.51
N ARG A 171 26.02 -11.06 -6.09
CA ARG A 171 25.00 -10.47 -6.97
C ARG A 171 25.57 -9.51 -8.02
N SER A 172 26.83 -9.08 -7.91
CA SER A 172 27.50 -8.30 -8.96
C SER A 172 27.99 -9.14 -10.16
N LYS A 173 27.78 -10.46 -10.16
CA LYS A 173 28.33 -11.41 -11.13
C LYS A 173 27.28 -12.15 -11.97
N CYS A 174 25.98 -11.94 -11.69
CA CYS A 174 24.93 -12.18 -12.68
C CYS A 174 23.96 -11.00 -12.69
N LEU A 175 23.80 -10.39 -13.87
CA LEU A 175 23.14 -9.10 -14.09
C LEU A 175 21.95 -9.21 -15.07
N VAL A 176 21.45 -10.44 -15.30
CA VAL A 176 20.39 -10.77 -16.25
C VAL A 176 19.03 -10.39 -15.64
N THR A 177 18.46 -9.26 -16.05
CA THR A 177 17.18 -8.79 -15.51
C THR A 177 15.97 -9.47 -16.14
N ASP A 178 16.03 -9.84 -17.42
CA ASP A 178 14.87 -10.28 -18.18
C ASP A 178 15.22 -11.39 -19.17
N LEU A 179 14.50 -12.51 -19.11
CA LEU A 179 14.66 -13.61 -20.08
C LEU A 179 13.71 -13.42 -21.26
N SER A 180 14.23 -12.95 -22.39
CA SER A 180 13.46 -12.74 -23.62
C SER A 180 13.13 -14.03 -24.36
N ALA A 181 12.22 -13.97 -25.33
CA ALA A 181 12.12 -15.00 -26.36
C ALA A 181 13.49 -15.18 -27.06
N GLY A 182 13.84 -16.41 -27.41
CA GLY A 182 15.12 -16.77 -28.03
C GLY A 182 16.36 -16.68 -27.13
N PHE A 183 16.22 -16.49 -25.81
CA PHE A 183 17.38 -16.29 -24.92
C PHE A 183 18.32 -17.51 -24.83
N PHE A 184 17.82 -18.72 -25.10
CA PHE A 184 18.56 -19.99 -24.98
C PHE A 184 18.70 -20.75 -26.32
N ASP A 185 18.56 -20.04 -27.44
CA ASP A 185 18.41 -20.63 -28.78
C ASP A 185 19.59 -21.48 -29.27
N SER A 186 20.80 -21.27 -28.75
CA SER A 186 22.01 -22.05 -29.10
C SER A 186 22.42 -23.06 -28.01
N VAL A 187 21.61 -23.22 -26.95
CA VAL A 187 21.85 -24.11 -25.81
C VAL A 187 20.62 -24.98 -25.47
N SER A 188 19.77 -25.26 -26.46
CA SER A 188 18.49 -25.99 -26.33
C SER A 188 18.58 -27.43 -25.80
N ASN A 189 19.77 -28.05 -25.81
CA ASN A 189 20.01 -29.40 -25.33
C ASN A 189 20.25 -29.51 -23.80
N ILE A 190 20.32 -28.39 -23.06
CA ILE A 190 20.60 -28.46 -21.62
C ILE A 190 19.48 -29.16 -20.83
N THR A 191 19.90 -30.00 -19.89
CA THR A 191 19.03 -30.76 -18.98
C THR A 191 19.06 -30.17 -17.56
N TYR A 192 20.06 -29.34 -17.24
CA TYR A 192 20.26 -28.65 -15.97
C TYR A 192 20.55 -27.15 -16.20
N LEU A 193 19.77 -26.28 -15.55
CA LEU A 193 19.96 -24.83 -15.57
C LEU A 193 19.89 -24.24 -14.14
N ASP A 194 20.92 -23.49 -13.75
CA ASP A 194 20.94 -22.66 -12.53
C ASP A 194 21.20 -21.19 -12.91
N MET A 195 20.22 -20.32 -12.67
CA MET A 195 20.30 -18.86 -12.80
C MET A 195 19.93 -18.17 -11.48
N SER A 196 20.30 -18.79 -10.36
CA SER A 196 19.98 -18.28 -9.03
C SER A 196 20.79 -17.01 -8.68
N GLY A 197 20.10 -15.98 -8.18
CA GLY A 197 20.72 -14.72 -7.75
C GLY A 197 21.16 -13.79 -8.88
N CYS A 198 20.54 -13.89 -10.05
CA CYS A 198 20.80 -13.10 -11.26
C CYS A 198 20.13 -11.72 -11.33
N ALA A 199 19.31 -11.36 -10.33
CA ALA A 199 18.43 -10.19 -10.34
C ALA A 199 17.35 -10.23 -11.45
N ILE A 200 16.91 -11.43 -11.84
CA ILE A 200 15.81 -11.62 -12.79
C ILE A 200 14.52 -11.02 -12.20
N GLN A 201 13.84 -10.21 -13.00
CA GLN A 201 12.58 -9.53 -12.71
C GLN A 201 11.44 -10.15 -13.53
N SER A 202 11.70 -10.53 -14.79
CA SER A 202 10.72 -11.21 -15.63
C SER A 202 11.27 -12.41 -16.40
N ILE A 203 10.41 -13.43 -16.56
CA ILE A 203 10.57 -14.50 -17.53
C ILE A 203 9.56 -14.22 -18.64
N GLY A 204 10.02 -13.92 -19.85
CA GLY A 204 9.15 -13.66 -20.99
C GLY A 204 8.39 -14.90 -21.46
N ARG A 205 7.29 -14.72 -22.18
CA ARG A 205 6.62 -15.82 -22.89
C ARG A 205 7.59 -16.47 -23.86
N GLU A 206 7.56 -17.80 -23.95
CA GLU A 206 8.39 -18.60 -24.88
C GLU A 206 9.92 -18.43 -24.70
N SER A 207 10.39 -17.71 -23.67
CA SER A 207 11.81 -17.60 -23.34
C SER A 207 12.46 -18.96 -23.03
N LEU A 208 11.73 -19.81 -22.31
CA LEU A 208 12.16 -21.15 -21.90
C LEU A 208 11.74 -22.25 -22.88
N SER A 209 10.96 -21.97 -23.93
CA SER A 209 10.46 -23.03 -24.83
C SER A 209 11.53 -23.76 -25.67
N PRO A 210 12.73 -23.22 -25.96
CA PRO A 210 13.81 -24.01 -26.56
C PRO A 210 14.32 -25.14 -25.66
N LEU A 211 14.15 -25.04 -24.34
CA LEU A 211 14.71 -25.95 -23.33
C LEU A 211 13.83 -27.20 -23.10
N SER A 212 13.39 -27.84 -24.17
CA SER A 212 12.42 -28.95 -24.12
C SER A 212 12.89 -30.17 -23.31
N HIS A 213 14.21 -30.34 -23.17
CA HIS A 213 14.87 -31.42 -22.41
C HIS A 213 15.17 -31.07 -20.93
N LEU A 214 14.79 -29.88 -20.46
CA LEU A 214 15.19 -29.42 -19.12
C LEU A 214 14.52 -30.24 -18.01
N THR A 215 15.34 -30.82 -17.13
CA THR A 215 14.92 -31.64 -15.98
C THR A 215 15.10 -30.93 -14.64
N TYR A 216 16.03 -29.98 -14.55
CA TYR A 216 16.33 -29.19 -13.37
C TYR A 216 16.39 -27.70 -13.72
N LEU A 217 15.64 -26.88 -12.97
CA LEU A 217 15.65 -25.42 -13.06
C LEU A 217 15.77 -24.81 -11.66
N ASP A 218 16.80 -23.98 -11.45
CA ASP A 218 16.95 -23.12 -10.27
C ASP A 218 16.97 -21.65 -10.69
N VAL A 219 15.94 -20.89 -10.29
CA VAL A 219 15.87 -19.43 -10.47
C VAL A 219 15.69 -18.72 -9.12
N SER A 220 16.18 -19.34 -8.05
CA SER A 220 16.12 -18.83 -6.68
C SER A 220 16.88 -17.50 -6.49
N TYR A 221 16.68 -16.80 -5.36
CA TYR A 221 17.36 -15.55 -4.96
C TYR A 221 17.13 -14.34 -5.91
N ASN A 222 16.22 -14.48 -6.86
CA ASN A 222 15.73 -13.44 -7.77
C ASN A 222 14.49 -12.74 -7.17
N GLU A 223 14.69 -11.93 -6.12
CA GLU A 223 13.63 -11.39 -5.23
C GLU A 223 12.55 -10.50 -5.88
N GLN A 224 12.64 -10.22 -7.19
CA GLN A 224 11.63 -9.47 -7.97
C GLN A 224 10.80 -10.36 -8.90
N LEU A 225 11.20 -11.61 -9.14
CA LEU A 225 10.62 -12.50 -10.16
C LEU A 225 9.13 -12.80 -9.93
N SER A 226 8.74 -12.93 -8.66
CA SER A 226 7.38 -13.26 -8.18
C SER A 226 6.81 -14.60 -8.70
N PHE A 227 5.72 -15.05 -8.06
CA PHE A 227 5.08 -16.31 -8.41
C PHE A 227 4.33 -16.27 -9.76
N HIS A 228 3.98 -15.10 -10.29
CA HIS A 228 3.30 -14.99 -11.60
C HIS A 228 4.16 -15.53 -12.76
N SER A 229 5.49 -15.46 -12.63
CA SER A 229 6.45 -15.96 -13.63
C SER A 229 6.39 -17.48 -13.82
N ILE A 230 5.81 -18.23 -12.86
CA ILE A 230 5.56 -19.67 -12.97
C ILE A 230 4.70 -20.01 -14.19
N ARG A 231 3.85 -19.08 -14.66
CA ARG A 231 3.01 -19.31 -15.85
C ARG A 231 3.81 -19.72 -17.09
N ASN A 232 5.03 -19.20 -17.25
CA ASN A 232 5.89 -19.49 -18.41
C ASN A 232 6.70 -20.80 -18.26
N ILE A 233 6.78 -21.36 -17.03
CA ILE A 233 7.47 -22.62 -16.72
C ILE A 233 6.69 -23.84 -17.23
N SER A 234 5.37 -23.72 -17.47
CA SER A 234 4.54 -24.81 -18.05
C SER A 234 4.96 -25.26 -19.45
N THR A 235 5.81 -24.48 -20.14
CA THR A 235 6.47 -24.89 -21.39
C THR A 235 7.40 -26.11 -21.18
N LEU A 236 7.98 -26.24 -19.99
CA LEU A 236 8.99 -27.25 -19.62
C LEU A 236 8.34 -28.56 -19.12
N LYS A 237 7.65 -29.28 -20.01
CA LYS A 237 6.89 -30.50 -19.65
C LYS A 237 7.75 -31.60 -18.99
N GLY A 238 9.03 -31.69 -19.36
CA GLY A 238 10.01 -32.63 -18.80
C GLY A 238 10.56 -32.27 -17.42
N LEU A 239 10.24 -31.09 -16.87
CA LEU A 239 10.87 -30.57 -15.66
C LEU A 239 10.55 -31.43 -14.43
N LYS A 240 11.58 -31.89 -13.73
CA LYS A 240 11.50 -32.75 -12.54
C LYS A 240 11.75 -32.00 -11.24
N THR A 241 12.71 -31.09 -11.26
CA THR A 241 13.11 -30.29 -10.09
C THR A 241 13.00 -28.81 -10.41
N LEU A 242 12.19 -28.10 -9.63
CA LEU A 242 12.00 -26.65 -9.74
C LEU A 242 12.33 -25.97 -8.41
N LYS A 243 13.29 -25.04 -8.43
CA LYS A 243 13.65 -24.23 -7.27
C LYS A 243 13.36 -22.76 -7.50
N LEU A 244 12.59 -22.21 -6.56
CA LEU A 244 12.08 -20.85 -6.50
C LEU A 244 12.32 -20.29 -5.09
N ASP A 245 13.45 -20.60 -4.45
CA ASP A 245 13.72 -20.09 -3.10
C ASP A 245 13.95 -18.57 -3.17
N LYS A 246 13.36 -17.76 -2.28
CA LYS A 246 13.62 -16.31 -2.21
C LYS A 246 13.44 -15.59 -3.58
N ILE A 247 12.35 -15.90 -4.30
CA ILE A 247 11.92 -15.20 -5.53
C ILE A 247 10.99 -14.01 -5.26
N HIS A 248 10.64 -13.79 -3.99
CA HIS A 248 9.89 -12.64 -3.49
C HIS A 248 10.70 -11.91 -2.43
N CYS A 249 10.52 -10.59 -2.35
CA CYS A 249 11.23 -9.75 -1.39
C CYS A 249 10.99 -10.21 0.05
N THR A 250 12.07 -10.59 0.75
CA THR A 250 12.03 -11.06 2.14
C THR A 250 11.72 -9.98 3.20
N PHE A 251 11.15 -8.84 2.77
CA PHE A 251 11.16 -7.47 3.35
C PHE A 251 9.80 -6.70 3.52
N GLY A 252 8.64 -6.90 2.91
CA GLY A 252 8.00 -8.06 2.27
C GLY A 252 6.65 -8.32 2.95
N ARG A 253 5.51 -7.86 2.38
CA ARG A 253 4.17 -8.38 2.80
C ARG A 253 4.14 -9.90 2.56
N GLY A 254 3.44 -10.64 3.42
CA GLY A 254 3.27 -12.08 3.23
C GLY A 254 2.53 -12.40 1.94
N ILE A 255 2.84 -13.55 1.33
CA ILE A 255 2.19 -13.99 0.09
C ILE A 255 0.96 -14.83 0.43
N TYR A 256 -0.18 -14.44 -0.13
CA TYR A 256 -1.34 -15.30 -0.34
C TYR A 256 -1.22 -15.94 -1.73
N ILE A 257 -1.02 -17.26 -1.80
CA ILE A 257 -0.90 -17.99 -3.07
C ILE A 257 -2.30 -18.23 -3.67
N THR A 258 -2.53 -17.74 -4.88
CA THR A 258 -3.78 -17.85 -5.64
C THR A 258 -3.68 -18.81 -6.81
N GLU A 259 -4.82 -19.20 -7.38
CA GLU A 259 -4.92 -20.14 -8.51
C GLU A 259 -4.16 -19.65 -9.75
N ASP A 260 -4.23 -18.35 -10.07
CA ASP A 260 -3.56 -17.78 -11.24
C ASP A 260 -2.03 -17.82 -11.14
N MET A 261 -1.47 -17.81 -9.93
CA MET A 261 -0.02 -18.02 -9.71
C MET A 261 0.41 -19.46 -9.99
N VAL A 262 -0.43 -20.46 -9.68
CA VAL A 262 -0.04 -21.88 -9.69
C VAL A 262 -0.67 -22.73 -10.79
N HIS A 263 -1.68 -22.24 -11.54
CA HIS A 263 -2.44 -23.04 -12.51
C HIS A 263 -1.56 -23.82 -13.49
N ALA A 264 -0.47 -23.20 -13.91
CA ALA A 264 0.56 -23.72 -14.81
C ALA A 264 1.33 -24.94 -14.28
N LEU A 265 1.37 -25.18 -12.96
CA LEU A 265 2.06 -26.32 -12.34
C LEU A 265 1.32 -27.64 -12.54
N ARG A 266 0.00 -27.59 -12.75
CA ARG A 266 -0.88 -28.76 -12.89
C ARG A 266 -0.48 -29.67 -14.05
N ASP A 267 -0.04 -29.07 -15.15
CA ASP A 267 0.29 -29.74 -16.41
C ASP A 267 1.79 -30.08 -16.52
N THR A 268 2.54 -30.01 -15.41
CA THR A 268 3.97 -30.34 -15.33
C THR A 268 4.22 -31.75 -14.78
N SER A 269 5.41 -32.30 -15.04
CA SER A 269 5.83 -33.59 -14.47
C SER A 269 6.77 -33.47 -13.25
N ILE A 270 6.70 -32.34 -12.54
CA ILE A 270 7.56 -31.99 -11.41
C ILE A 270 7.38 -32.96 -10.24
N GLU A 271 8.51 -33.43 -9.71
CA GLU A 271 8.61 -34.37 -8.58
C GLU A 271 9.16 -33.69 -7.32
N ASN A 272 10.03 -32.69 -7.49
CA ASN A 272 10.67 -31.91 -6.42
C ASN A 272 10.38 -30.41 -6.62
N ILE A 273 9.81 -29.74 -5.62
CA ILE A 273 9.67 -28.27 -5.61
C ILE A 273 10.31 -27.65 -4.37
N SER A 274 10.99 -26.53 -4.54
CA SER A 274 11.55 -25.73 -3.44
C SER A 274 11.02 -24.30 -3.53
N LEU A 275 10.33 -23.86 -2.48
CA LEU A 275 9.66 -22.57 -2.32
C LEU A 275 10.14 -21.84 -1.06
N LYS A 276 11.38 -22.10 -0.63
CA LYS A 276 11.93 -21.64 0.66
C LYS A 276 12.11 -20.12 0.70
N SER A 277 12.08 -19.51 1.90
CA SER A 277 12.44 -18.09 2.09
C SER A 277 11.58 -17.09 1.29
N ASN A 278 10.31 -17.41 1.02
CA ASN A 278 9.41 -16.57 0.19
C ASN A 278 8.38 -15.77 0.98
N ARG A 279 8.30 -15.91 2.32
CA ARG A 279 7.19 -15.37 3.14
C ARG A 279 5.80 -15.81 2.67
N ILE A 280 5.64 -17.04 2.19
CA ILE A 280 4.31 -17.64 1.98
C ILE A 280 3.60 -17.69 3.33
N GLU A 281 2.45 -17.03 3.42
CA GLU A 281 1.67 -16.89 4.64
C GLU A 281 0.42 -17.77 4.60
N MET A 282 -0.27 -17.79 3.45
CA MET A 282 -1.50 -18.56 3.24
C MET A 282 -1.62 -18.97 1.77
N ALA A 283 -2.55 -19.88 1.47
CA ALA A 283 -2.94 -20.24 0.10
C ALA A 283 -4.47 -20.30 -0.04
N ALA A 284 -4.98 -20.07 -1.24
CA ALA A 284 -6.38 -20.28 -1.57
C ALA A 284 -6.73 -21.78 -1.47
N ARG A 285 -7.95 -22.10 -1.00
CA ARG A 285 -8.40 -23.49 -0.76
C ARG A 285 -8.34 -24.37 -2.02
N SER A 286 -8.40 -23.75 -3.19
CA SER A 286 -8.36 -24.33 -4.54
C SER A 286 -6.95 -24.70 -5.02
N VAL A 287 -5.88 -24.17 -4.42
CA VAL A 287 -4.48 -24.34 -4.89
C VAL A 287 -4.06 -25.80 -5.05
N TYR A 288 -4.55 -26.71 -4.21
CA TYR A 288 -4.18 -28.13 -4.29
C TYR A 288 -4.62 -28.82 -5.60
N TYR A 289 -5.65 -28.31 -6.30
CA TYR A 289 -6.05 -28.83 -7.61
C TYR A 289 -5.05 -28.53 -8.74
N TYR A 290 -4.11 -27.62 -8.50
CA TYR A 290 -3.14 -27.12 -9.47
C TYR A 290 -1.70 -27.51 -9.15
N LEU A 291 -1.46 -28.28 -8.09
CA LEU A 291 -0.13 -28.81 -7.77
C LEU A 291 0.29 -29.89 -8.79
N PRO A 292 1.60 -30.09 -9.02
CA PRO A 292 2.06 -31.14 -9.93
C PRO A 292 1.58 -32.53 -9.48
N PRO A 293 1.01 -33.36 -10.37
CA PRO A 293 0.46 -34.67 -10.01
C PRO A 293 1.53 -35.64 -9.50
N ASN A 294 2.79 -35.45 -9.90
CA ASN A 294 3.92 -36.30 -9.53
C ASN A 294 4.70 -35.79 -8.31
N LEU A 295 4.23 -34.75 -7.62
CA LEU A 295 4.99 -34.12 -6.54
C LEU A 295 5.24 -35.08 -5.37
N THR A 296 6.51 -35.41 -5.13
CA THR A 296 6.96 -36.29 -4.04
C THR A 296 7.67 -35.54 -2.93
N ASN A 297 8.38 -34.45 -3.24
CA ASN A 297 9.15 -33.68 -2.28
C ASN A 297 8.85 -32.19 -2.41
N ALA A 298 8.49 -31.55 -1.29
CA ALA A 298 8.30 -30.11 -1.21
C ALA A 298 9.14 -29.50 -0.09
N ASP A 299 9.97 -28.51 -0.40
CA ASP A 299 10.56 -27.63 0.61
C ASP A 299 9.80 -26.30 0.64
N ILE A 300 9.17 -26.01 1.79
CA ILE A 300 8.43 -24.77 2.06
C ILE A 300 8.98 -24.14 3.35
N SER A 301 10.23 -24.44 3.70
CA SER A 301 10.88 -23.92 4.91
C SER A 301 11.14 -22.41 4.83
N ASP A 302 11.41 -21.79 5.98
CA ASP A 302 11.66 -20.34 6.08
C ASP A 302 10.54 -19.49 5.43
N ASN A 303 9.27 -19.89 5.62
CA ASN A 303 8.10 -19.12 5.23
C ASN A 303 7.39 -18.57 6.47
N ARG A 304 6.10 -18.22 6.38
CA ARG A 304 5.33 -17.58 7.46
C ARG A 304 3.92 -18.16 7.60
N LEU A 305 3.78 -19.47 7.37
CA LEU A 305 2.49 -20.14 7.25
C LEU A 305 1.59 -19.93 8.48
N THR A 306 0.47 -19.22 8.32
CA THR A 306 -0.56 -18.97 9.34
C THR A 306 -1.73 -19.93 9.23
N PHE A 307 -2.53 -20.09 10.30
CA PHE A 307 -3.64 -21.05 10.28
C PHE A 307 -4.74 -20.62 9.29
N GLY A 308 -5.11 -21.52 8.37
CA GLY A 308 -6.12 -21.22 7.34
C GLY A 308 -6.73 -22.47 6.70
N ALA A 309 -7.78 -22.28 5.90
CA ALA A 309 -8.55 -23.37 5.30
C ALA A 309 -7.75 -24.27 4.34
N TYR A 310 -6.58 -23.82 3.86
CA TYR A 310 -5.66 -24.64 3.06
C TYR A 310 -5.02 -25.77 3.89
N VAL A 311 -4.87 -25.62 5.21
CA VAL A 311 -4.41 -26.70 6.12
C VAL A 311 -5.37 -27.89 6.06
N LEU A 312 -6.68 -27.63 5.94
CA LEU A 312 -7.70 -28.67 5.77
C LEU A 312 -7.58 -29.42 4.42
N THR A 313 -6.82 -28.91 3.46
CA THR A 313 -6.58 -29.59 2.16
C THR A 313 -5.29 -30.38 2.10
N ALA A 314 -4.54 -30.47 3.21
CA ALA A 314 -3.31 -31.27 3.30
C ALA A 314 -3.51 -32.76 2.96
N TYR A 315 -4.72 -33.32 3.13
CA TYR A 315 -5.04 -34.70 2.73
C TYR A 315 -4.97 -34.95 1.21
N ALA A 316 -4.97 -33.90 0.38
CA ALA A 316 -4.97 -34.01 -1.07
C ALA A 316 -3.59 -34.38 -1.65
N PHE A 317 -2.51 -34.21 -0.88
CA PHE A 317 -1.12 -34.41 -1.28
C PHE A 317 -0.72 -35.90 -1.33
N ARG A 318 -1.49 -36.74 -2.03
CA ARG A 318 -1.41 -38.22 -1.97
C ARG A 318 -0.05 -38.84 -2.32
N ASN A 319 0.74 -38.16 -3.16
CA ASN A 319 2.05 -38.63 -3.61
C ASN A 319 3.22 -38.03 -2.83
N LEU A 320 2.96 -37.07 -1.93
CA LEU A 320 3.99 -36.33 -1.19
C LEU A 320 4.60 -37.21 -0.09
N LYS A 321 5.88 -37.54 -0.24
CA LYS A 321 6.67 -38.35 0.69
C LYS A 321 7.39 -37.49 1.73
N PHE A 322 7.74 -36.25 1.37
CA PHE A 322 8.51 -35.35 2.22
C PHE A 322 8.04 -33.89 2.07
N ALA A 323 7.79 -33.25 3.21
CA ALA A 323 7.43 -31.84 3.31
C ALA A 323 8.33 -31.14 4.34
N ASN A 324 9.31 -30.35 3.90
CA ASN A 324 10.08 -29.52 4.82
C ASN A 324 9.28 -28.26 5.16
N LEU A 325 8.73 -28.22 6.37
CA LEU A 325 8.00 -27.08 6.92
C LEU A 325 8.78 -26.35 8.03
N SER A 326 10.10 -26.58 8.18
CA SER A 326 10.90 -25.94 9.23
C SER A 326 10.97 -24.40 9.09
N GLY A 327 11.17 -23.69 10.21
CA GLY A 327 11.47 -22.25 10.18
C GLY A 327 10.32 -21.30 9.82
N GLN A 328 9.04 -21.66 10.01
CA GLN A 328 7.88 -20.77 9.71
C GLN A 328 7.78 -19.49 10.57
N SER A 329 8.76 -19.23 11.43
CA SER A 329 8.81 -18.06 12.29
C SER A 329 10.23 -17.48 12.39
N SER A 330 11.11 -17.85 11.45
CA SER A 330 12.44 -17.25 11.34
C SER A 330 12.35 -15.74 11.14
N SER A 331 13.17 -14.99 11.86
CA SER A 331 13.51 -13.63 11.49
C SER A 331 14.43 -13.67 10.26
N HIS A 332 13.94 -13.30 9.07
CA HIS A 332 14.77 -13.12 7.87
C HIS A 332 15.76 -11.92 7.97
N PHE A 333 16.04 -11.44 9.18
CA PHE A 333 17.23 -10.65 9.50
C PHE A 333 18.44 -11.58 9.48
N THR A 334 18.88 -11.92 8.26
CA THR A 334 20.04 -12.79 7.99
C THR A 334 21.14 -12.06 7.24
N GLU A 335 21.54 -10.91 7.80
CA GLU A 335 22.90 -10.42 7.69
C GLU A 335 23.53 -10.47 9.09
N ASN A 336 24.82 -10.83 9.18
CA ASN A 336 25.61 -10.69 10.41
C ASN A 336 26.07 -9.23 10.58
N SER A 337 25.18 -8.27 10.36
CA SER A 337 25.40 -6.86 10.62
C SER A 337 25.00 -6.55 12.06
N ASN A 338 25.99 -6.36 12.93
CA ASN A 338 25.81 -5.73 14.26
C ASN A 338 25.41 -4.24 14.15
N ASP A 339 25.04 -3.80 12.95
CA ASP A 339 24.76 -2.42 12.60
C ASP A 339 23.25 -2.15 12.73
N LEU A 340 22.86 -1.79 13.96
CA LEU A 340 21.50 -1.36 14.28
C LEU A 340 21.02 -0.22 13.37
N GLU A 341 21.92 0.59 12.82
CA GLU A 341 21.57 1.73 11.97
C GLU A 341 21.10 1.29 10.58
N LEU A 342 21.62 0.18 10.04
CA LEU A 342 21.10 -0.45 8.83
C LEU A 342 19.71 -1.04 9.05
N ILE A 343 19.52 -1.76 10.17
CA ILE A 343 18.20 -2.30 10.58
C ILE A 343 17.20 -1.15 10.77
N ARG A 344 17.60 -0.06 11.43
CA ARG A 344 16.79 1.15 11.64
C ARG A 344 16.36 1.78 10.31
N LYS A 345 17.28 1.93 9.35
CA LYS A 345 16.99 2.45 8.00
C LYS A 345 16.02 1.56 7.21
N ILE A 346 16.17 0.23 7.30
CA ILE A 346 15.27 -0.74 6.63
C ILE A 346 13.87 -0.77 7.27
N LEU A 347 13.76 -0.46 8.56
CA LEU A 347 12.48 -0.33 9.25
C LEU A 347 11.80 1.02 8.95
N MET A 348 12.52 2.13 9.06
CA MET A 348 11.95 3.48 8.88
C MET A 348 11.39 3.71 7.47
N LYS A 349 12.05 3.21 6.42
CA LYS A 349 11.58 3.28 5.01
C LYS A 349 10.22 2.57 4.76
N LYS A 350 9.55 2.04 5.79
CA LYS A 350 8.21 1.42 5.71
C LYS A 350 7.18 2.09 6.60
N CYS A 351 7.57 3.04 7.45
CA CYS A 351 6.65 3.86 8.24
C CYS A 351 6.13 5.03 7.40
N ASP A 352 7.03 5.68 6.64
CA ASP A 352 6.73 6.79 5.73
C ASP A 352 5.47 6.54 4.86
N ASP A 353 5.35 5.32 4.29
CA ASP A 353 4.28 4.87 3.38
C ASP A 353 2.89 4.68 4.05
N TYR A 354 2.84 4.70 5.40
CA TYR A 354 1.58 4.65 6.18
C TYR A 354 1.29 5.94 6.93
N ASP A 355 2.31 6.68 7.35
CA ASP A 355 2.14 7.91 8.14
C ASP A 355 1.44 9.01 7.34
N GLU A 356 1.71 9.15 6.02
CA GLU A 356 0.93 10.04 5.14
C GLU A 356 -0.56 9.64 5.06
N ILE A 357 -0.85 8.34 4.93
CA ILE A 357 -2.21 7.81 4.82
C ILE A 357 -2.98 8.06 6.13
N ILE A 358 -2.35 7.79 7.28
CA ILE A 358 -2.91 8.03 8.61
C ILE A 358 -3.14 9.54 8.84
N GLY A 359 -2.22 10.39 8.39
CA GLY A 359 -2.37 11.85 8.41
C GLY A 359 -3.58 12.33 7.61
N VAL A 360 -3.76 11.85 6.38
CA VAL A 360 -4.91 12.22 5.53
C VAL A 360 -6.23 11.73 6.13
N VAL A 361 -6.31 10.46 6.58
CA VAL A 361 -7.54 9.89 7.15
C VAL A 361 -7.94 10.60 8.46
N SER A 362 -6.99 10.91 9.33
CA SER A 362 -7.27 11.62 10.58
C SER A 362 -7.70 13.07 10.34
N ALA A 363 -7.07 13.78 9.40
CA ALA A 363 -7.50 15.13 9.00
C ALA A 363 -8.94 15.15 8.45
N LEU A 364 -9.29 14.20 7.56
CA LEU A 364 -10.65 14.07 7.02
C LEU A 364 -11.69 13.80 8.12
N PHE A 365 -11.36 12.95 9.12
CA PHE A 365 -12.24 12.68 10.25
C PHE A 365 -12.49 13.93 11.11
N VAL A 366 -11.45 14.72 11.40
CA VAL A 366 -11.57 15.98 12.16
C VAL A 366 -12.46 16.98 11.42
N VAL A 367 -12.28 17.14 10.10
CA VAL A 367 -13.12 18.03 9.27
C VAL A 367 -14.58 17.57 9.28
N PHE A 368 -14.84 16.28 9.09
CA PHE A 368 -16.19 15.71 9.12
C PHE A 368 -16.87 15.91 10.48
N PHE A 369 -16.15 15.68 11.58
CA PHE A 369 -16.66 15.90 12.93
C PHE A 369 -16.96 17.39 13.20
N ALA A 370 -16.11 18.30 12.71
CA ALA A 370 -16.33 19.74 12.81
C ALA A 370 -17.60 20.19 12.07
N PHE A 371 -17.89 19.63 10.88
CA PHE A 371 -19.16 19.88 10.18
C PHE A 371 -20.38 19.38 10.96
N ILE A 372 -20.32 18.19 11.56
CA ILE A 372 -21.40 17.66 12.41
C ILE A 372 -21.63 18.56 13.63
N VAL A 373 -20.56 18.94 14.35
CA VAL A 373 -20.65 19.80 15.54
C VAL A 373 -21.21 21.18 15.17
N SER A 374 -20.74 21.78 14.08
CA SER A 374 -21.27 23.05 13.56
C SER A 374 -22.76 22.96 13.21
N GLY A 375 -23.19 21.90 12.53
CA GLY A 375 -24.59 21.64 12.22
C GLY A 375 -25.48 21.47 13.45
N ILE A 376 -24.99 20.78 14.49
CA ILE A 376 -25.68 20.62 15.78
C ILE A 376 -25.79 21.98 16.49
N ILE A 377 -24.69 22.73 16.60
CA ILE A 377 -24.69 24.06 17.24
C ILE A 377 -25.66 25.00 16.52
N HIS A 378 -25.63 25.05 15.18
CA HIS A 378 -26.54 25.89 14.41
C HIS A 378 -28.00 25.48 14.60
N ARG A 379 -28.31 24.17 14.54
CA ARG A 379 -29.66 23.62 14.72
C ARG A 379 -30.25 23.92 16.10
N TYR A 380 -29.43 23.96 17.14
CA TYR A 380 -29.87 24.18 18.53
C TYR A 380 -29.51 25.56 19.09
N ARG A 381 -29.04 26.51 18.27
CA ARG A 381 -28.51 27.82 18.69
C ARG A 381 -29.41 28.60 19.66
N TRP A 382 -30.72 28.64 19.41
CA TRP A 382 -31.68 29.30 20.31
C TRP A 382 -31.81 28.57 21.66
N LYS A 383 -31.88 27.23 21.66
CA LYS A 383 -31.92 26.43 22.89
C LYS A 383 -30.63 26.56 23.71
N LEU A 384 -29.47 26.57 23.06
CA LEU A 384 -28.16 26.76 23.71
C LEU A 384 -28.07 28.16 24.34
N ARG A 385 -28.53 29.19 23.63
CA ARG A 385 -28.57 30.58 24.13
C ARG A 385 -29.54 30.75 25.30
N TYR A 386 -30.73 30.14 25.25
CA TYR A 386 -31.66 30.09 26.38
C TYR A 386 -31.04 29.39 27.60
N ILE A 387 -30.43 28.21 27.43
CA ILE A 387 -29.77 27.47 28.53
C ILE A 387 -28.60 28.27 29.12
N TYR A 388 -27.86 29.02 28.31
CA TYR A 388 -26.78 29.89 28.76
C TYR A 388 -27.29 31.03 29.68
N TYR A 389 -28.29 31.81 29.25
CA TYR A 389 -28.86 32.85 30.10
C TYR A 389 -29.56 32.29 31.35
N MET A 390 -30.27 31.16 31.22
CA MET A 390 -30.90 30.49 32.37
C MET A 390 -29.89 29.88 33.35
N SER A 391 -28.69 29.46 32.92
CA SER A 391 -27.66 28.99 33.85
C SER A 391 -27.03 30.15 34.63
N ILE A 392 -26.80 31.29 33.98
CA ILE A 392 -26.39 32.53 34.65
C ILE A 392 -27.44 32.93 35.70
N TRP A 393 -28.72 33.03 35.30
CA TRP A 393 -29.83 33.36 36.20
C TRP A 393 -29.99 32.35 37.35
N SER A 394 -29.78 31.05 37.09
CA SER A 394 -29.76 30.01 38.12
C SER A 394 -28.61 30.19 39.12
N THR A 395 -27.44 30.70 38.70
CA THR A 395 -26.31 30.96 39.60
C THR A 395 -26.46 32.24 40.42
N THR A 396 -27.22 33.22 39.94
CA THR A 396 -27.52 34.45 40.70
C THR A 396 -28.76 34.33 41.60
N THR A 397 -29.70 33.44 41.27
CA THR A 397 -31.04 33.41 41.90
C THR A 397 -31.29 32.07 42.62
N SER A 398 -30.66 31.86 43.77
CA SER A 398 -30.75 30.59 44.53
C SER A 398 -32.05 30.45 45.33
N HIS A 399 -33.19 30.25 44.66
CA HIS A 399 -34.46 29.94 45.31
C HIS A 399 -35.12 28.65 44.78
N LYS A 400 -35.59 27.83 45.72
CA LYS A 400 -36.21 26.52 45.47
C LYS A 400 -37.62 26.69 44.91
N SER A 401 -38.02 25.79 44.01
CA SER A 401 -39.37 25.77 43.43
C SER A 401 -40.44 25.40 44.46
N TYR A 402 -41.09 26.42 45.03
CA TYR A 402 -42.47 26.40 45.53
C TYR A 402 -43.01 27.84 45.56
N GLY A 403 -44.07 28.13 44.80
CA GLY A 403 -44.70 29.46 44.75
C GLY A 403 -43.83 30.53 44.08
N LYS A 404 -43.68 30.47 42.75
CA LYS A 404 -43.01 31.54 41.98
C LYS A 404 -43.85 32.82 42.06
N VAL A 405 -43.35 33.82 42.78
CA VAL A 405 -43.87 35.19 42.73
C VAL A 405 -43.42 35.82 41.42
N TYR A 406 -44.33 36.56 40.80
CA TYR A 406 -44.09 37.28 39.55
C TYR A 406 -44.26 38.77 39.82
N ASP A 407 -43.29 39.58 39.40
CA ASP A 407 -43.35 41.04 39.56
C ASP A 407 -44.43 41.65 38.66
N TYR A 408 -44.68 41.03 37.52
CA TYR A 408 -45.57 41.51 36.46
C TYR A 408 -46.65 40.48 36.11
N ASP A 409 -47.78 40.98 35.64
CA ASP A 409 -48.89 40.16 35.18
C ASP A 409 -48.63 39.69 33.73
N ALA A 410 -48.18 40.59 32.85
CA ALA A 410 -47.72 40.26 31.51
C ALA A 410 -46.50 41.08 31.05
N PHE A 411 -45.63 40.47 30.26
CA PHE A 411 -44.63 41.16 29.42
C PHE A 411 -45.24 41.39 28.04
N VAL A 412 -45.16 42.62 27.52
CA VAL A 412 -45.62 42.94 26.16
C VAL A 412 -44.41 43.04 25.25
N SER A 413 -44.40 42.18 24.22
CA SER A 413 -43.43 42.17 23.13
C SER A 413 -44.08 42.81 21.90
N TYR A 414 -43.49 43.89 21.39
CA TYR A 414 -44.00 44.71 20.29
C TYR A 414 -42.82 45.37 19.56
N ALA A 415 -43.00 45.77 18.30
CA ALA A 415 -41.97 46.51 17.57
C ALA A 415 -42.08 48.01 17.89
N ASP A 416 -40.96 48.73 17.77
CA ASP A 416 -40.86 50.15 18.11
C ASP A 416 -41.83 51.02 17.28
N GLU A 417 -42.18 50.57 16.07
CA GLU A 417 -43.17 51.19 15.20
C GLU A 417 -44.63 51.13 15.74
N GLU A 418 -44.93 50.21 16.66
CA GLU A 418 -46.25 50.07 17.29
C GLU A 418 -46.33 50.68 18.70
N ASN A 419 -45.29 51.42 19.13
CA ASN A 419 -45.20 51.99 20.48
C ASN A 419 -46.40 52.89 20.83
N ASP A 420 -46.89 53.70 19.89
CA ASP A 420 -48.08 54.54 20.10
C ASP A 420 -49.33 53.72 20.46
N PHE A 421 -49.58 52.60 19.79
CA PHE A 421 -50.70 51.71 20.13
C PHE A 421 -50.50 51.07 21.51
N VAL A 422 -49.28 50.61 21.83
CA VAL A 422 -49.03 49.92 23.10
C VAL A 422 -49.09 50.88 24.29
N ILE A 423 -48.54 52.09 24.18
CA ILE A 423 -48.50 53.07 25.27
C ILE A 423 -49.81 53.86 25.38
N GLN A 424 -50.45 54.25 24.27
CA GLN A 424 -51.61 55.14 24.30
C GLN A 424 -52.97 54.40 24.33
N GLU A 425 -53.08 53.19 23.74
CA GLU A 425 -54.31 52.38 23.77
C GLU A 425 -54.20 51.18 24.75
N MET A 426 -53.21 50.30 24.55
CA MET A 426 -53.15 49.02 25.28
C MET A 426 -52.77 49.15 26.76
N THR A 427 -51.89 50.09 27.11
CA THR A 427 -51.42 50.23 28.50
C THR A 427 -52.53 50.75 29.43
N PRO A 428 -53.28 51.84 29.12
CA PRO A 428 -54.41 52.27 29.97
C PRO A 428 -55.51 51.22 30.11
N GLU A 429 -55.87 50.52 29.02
CA GLU A 429 -56.94 49.50 28.99
C GLU A 429 -56.66 48.25 29.85
N LEU A 430 -55.39 48.02 30.19
CA LEU A 430 -54.93 46.90 31.04
C LEU A 430 -54.46 47.37 32.42
N GLU A 431 -53.70 48.46 32.53
CA GLU A 431 -53.20 48.94 33.82
C GLU A 431 -54.24 49.75 34.60
N GLU A 432 -54.88 50.75 33.98
CA GLU A 432 -55.83 51.63 34.68
C GLU A 432 -57.22 51.00 34.84
N VAL A 433 -57.73 50.33 33.80
CA VAL A 433 -59.09 49.76 33.82
C VAL A 433 -59.16 48.40 34.51
N SER A 434 -58.04 47.66 34.59
CA SER A 434 -58.02 46.26 35.00
C SER A 434 -57.05 45.90 36.13
N ASP A 435 -56.33 46.87 36.70
CA ASP A 435 -55.34 46.70 37.78
C ASP A 435 -54.29 45.61 37.46
N LEU A 436 -53.87 45.54 36.19
CA LEU A 436 -52.79 44.67 35.73
C LEU A 436 -51.47 45.44 35.68
N ARG A 437 -50.35 44.78 36.00
CA ARG A 437 -49.01 45.35 35.91
C ARG A 437 -48.26 44.80 34.70
N LEU A 438 -47.99 45.64 33.71
CA LEU A 438 -47.26 45.28 32.49
C LEU A 438 -45.75 45.52 32.62
N CYS A 439 -44.95 44.64 32.04
CA CYS A 439 -43.54 44.89 31.77
C CYS A 439 -43.42 45.35 30.31
N LEU A 440 -42.85 46.54 30.08
CA LEU A 440 -42.64 47.11 28.73
C LEU A 440 -41.15 47.36 28.50
N HIS A 441 -40.64 47.12 27.28
CA HIS A 441 -39.21 47.19 27.01
C HIS A 441 -38.62 48.61 27.15
N GLU A 442 -39.34 49.65 26.71
CA GLU A 442 -38.91 51.05 26.91
C GLU A 442 -38.92 51.52 28.38
N ARG A 443 -39.76 50.89 29.23
CA ARG A 443 -40.09 51.38 30.59
C ARG A 443 -39.36 50.63 31.70
N ASP A 444 -39.29 49.30 31.58
CA ASP A 444 -38.91 48.39 32.66
C ASP A 444 -37.54 47.73 32.45
N PHE A 445 -36.94 47.86 31.26
CA PHE A 445 -35.60 47.33 31.00
C PHE A 445 -34.54 48.13 31.74
N THR A 446 -33.65 47.42 32.42
CA THR A 446 -32.59 48.02 33.24
C THR A 446 -31.43 48.47 32.34
N PRO A 447 -31.03 49.76 32.33
CA PRO A 447 -29.88 50.22 31.56
C PRO A 447 -28.58 49.59 32.07
N GLY A 448 -27.68 49.24 31.15
CA GLY A 448 -26.35 48.71 31.47
C GLY A 448 -26.23 47.18 31.58
N ILE A 449 -27.34 46.44 31.56
CA ILE A 449 -27.33 44.98 31.32
C ILE A 449 -27.73 44.67 29.87
N SER A 450 -27.47 43.44 29.40
CA SER A 450 -27.67 43.11 27.99
C SER A 450 -29.16 43.03 27.61
N ILE A 451 -29.52 43.41 26.38
CA ILE A 451 -30.92 43.33 25.89
C ILE A 451 -31.46 41.90 26.04
N GLY A 452 -30.67 40.87 25.72
CA GLY A 452 -31.07 39.48 25.88
C GLY A 452 -31.30 39.03 27.33
N GLU A 453 -30.66 39.68 28.30
CA GLU A 453 -30.81 39.43 29.73
C GLU A 453 -32.01 40.19 30.30
N ASN A 454 -32.23 41.44 29.89
CA ASN A 454 -33.47 42.18 30.14
C ASN A 454 -34.71 41.40 29.65
N ILE A 455 -34.67 40.88 28.41
CA ILE A 455 -35.70 40.00 27.84
C ILE A 455 -35.89 38.73 28.68
N THR A 456 -34.80 38.06 29.08
CA THR A 456 -34.88 36.85 29.90
C THR A 456 -35.56 37.15 31.25
N LYS A 457 -35.20 38.28 31.88
CA LYS A 457 -35.77 38.76 33.15
C LYS A 457 -37.25 39.13 33.00
N ALA A 458 -37.62 39.85 31.95
CA ALA A 458 -39.01 40.25 31.67
C ALA A 458 -39.92 39.03 31.46
N ILE A 459 -39.49 38.04 30.68
CA ILE A 459 -40.19 36.76 30.49
C ILE A 459 -40.24 35.98 31.82
N CYS A 460 -39.12 35.89 32.56
CA CYS A 460 -39.08 35.14 33.81
C CYS A 460 -39.95 35.74 34.92
N ASN A 461 -40.08 37.06 35.00
CA ASN A 461 -40.78 37.76 36.08
C ASN A 461 -42.23 38.13 35.73
N SER A 462 -42.72 37.80 34.53
CA SER A 462 -44.11 37.98 34.09
C SER A 462 -44.86 36.64 34.03
N ARG A 463 -46.17 36.62 34.33
CA ARG A 463 -46.97 35.38 34.23
C ARG A 463 -47.34 35.02 32.79
N LYS A 464 -47.53 36.01 31.93
CA LYS A 464 -47.86 35.86 30.51
C LYS A 464 -46.90 36.69 29.65
N VAL A 465 -46.75 36.27 28.40
CA VAL A 465 -46.11 37.07 27.34
C VAL A 465 -47.16 37.34 26.27
N LEU A 466 -47.40 38.62 25.98
CA LEU A 466 -48.32 39.10 24.96
C LEU A 466 -47.48 39.62 23.78
N CYS A 467 -47.58 39.00 22.62
CA CYS A 467 -46.85 39.44 21.43
C CYS A 467 -47.78 40.18 20.48
N VAL A 468 -47.56 41.47 20.25
CA VAL A 468 -48.29 42.29 19.26
C VAL A 468 -47.66 42.05 17.88
N VAL A 469 -48.23 41.12 17.12
CA VAL A 469 -47.69 40.63 15.85
C VAL A 469 -48.20 41.49 14.69
N THR A 470 -47.26 42.20 14.07
CA THR A 470 -47.41 43.02 12.86
C THR A 470 -46.39 42.59 11.79
N GLU A 471 -46.39 43.25 10.62
CA GLU A 471 -45.29 43.08 9.66
C GLU A 471 -43.95 43.61 10.20
N ASN A 472 -43.96 44.65 11.06
CA ASN A 472 -42.77 45.23 11.69
C ASN A 472 -42.19 44.29 12.76
N PHE A 473 -43.05 43.70 13.61
CA PHE A 473 -42.69 42.64 14.56
C PHE A 473 -41.98 41.47 13.87
N LEU A 474 -42.48 41.03 12.70
CA LEU A 474 -41.88 39.95 11.90
C LEU A 474 -40.58 40.36 11.19
N CYS A 475 -40.25 41.65 11.12
CA CYS A 475 -38.96 42.16 10.63
C CYS A 475 -37.95 42.41 11.76
N SER A 476 -38.43 42.77 12.96
CA SER A 476 -37.57 43.02 14.12
C SER A 476 -36.86 41.77 14.60
N GLN A 477 -35.53 41.82 14.61
CA GLN A 477 -34.69 40.73 15.14
C GLN A 477 -34.85 40.56 16.65
N TRP A 478 -35.28 41.61 17.38
CA TRP A 478 -35.53 41.55 18.81
C TRP A 478 -36.89 40.94 19.13
N CYS A 479 -37.97 41.38 18.49
CA CYS A 479 -39.31 40.81 18.69
C CYS A 479 -39.37 39.31 18.35
N MET A 480 -38.74 38.92 17.22
CA MET A 480 -38.61 37.50 16.85
C MET A 480 -37.71 36.70 17.80
N TYR A 481 -36.76 37.35 18.49
CA TYR A 481 -35.93 36.72 19.51
C TYR A 481 -36.68 36.55 20.84
N GLU A 482 -37.44 37.57 21.27
CA GLU A 482 -38.34 37.53 22.43
C GLU A 482 -39.38 36.41 22.29
N LEU A 483 -40.04 36.32 21.14
CA LEU A 483 -40.99 35.25 20.83
C LEU A 483 -40.32 33.87 20.90
N GLU A 484 -39.19 33.66 20.23
CA GLU A 484 -38.50 32.36 20.27
C GLU A 484 -37.94 32.00 21.66
N MET A 485 -37.64 32.98 22.52
CA MET A 485 -37.34 32.76 23.94
C MET A 485 -38.59 32.37 24.73
N ALA A 486 -39.67 33.14 24.64
CA ALA A 486 -40.92 32.88 25.37
C ALA A 486 -41.55 31.53 24.99
N LEU A 487 -41.56 31.18 23.70
CA LEU A 487 -41.99 29.86 23.20
C LEU A 487 -41.05 28.71 23.57
N THR A 488 -39.82 29.02 23.98
CA THR A 488 -38.90 28.03 24.56
C THR A 488 -39.14 27.86 26.05
N ASP A 489 -39.35 28.95 26.80
CA ASP A 489 -39.65 28.91 28.24
C ASP A 489 -40.97 28.17 28.52
N ASN A 490 -42.07 28.53 27.83
CA ASN A 490 -43.40 27.92 27.97
C ASN A 490 -43.32 26.36 28.04
N ARG A 491 -42.63 25.75 27.05
CA ARG A 491 -42.46 24.29 26.98
C ARG A 491 -41.64 23.66 28.12
N TYR A 492 -40.83 24.44 28.84
CA TYR A 492 -40.09 23.97 30.01
C TYR A 492 -40.79 24.31 31.35
N SER A 493 -41.51 25.42 31.43
CA SER A 493 -42.18 25.92 32.63
C SER A 493 -43.48 25.19 32.99
N ARG A 494 -43.96 24.27 32.14
CA ARG A 494 -45.17 23.42 32.32
C ARG A 494 -46.54 24.14 32.38
N ASP A 495 -46.59 25.47 32.28
CA ASP A 495 -47.84 26.22 32.04
C ASP A 495 -47.99 26.51 30.54
N ASP A 496 -48.71 25.62 29.85
CA ASP A 496 -48.86 25.54 28.38
C ASP A 496 -49.48 26.82 27.76
N GLN A 497 -50.13 27.65 28.59
CA GLN A 497 -50.81 28.90 28.22
C GLN A 497 -50.03 30.15 28.63
N SER A 498 -48.69 30.15 28.58
CA SER A 498 -47.86 31.29 29.02
C SER A 498 -47.53 32.33 27.94
N VAL A 499 -47.83 32.06 26.66
CA VAL A 499 -47.60 33.00 25.53
C VAL A 499 -48.87 33.12 24.69
N PHE A 500 -49.26 34.34 24.34
CA PHE A 500 -50.41 34.64 23.47
C PHE A 500 -50.03 35.64 22.38
N LEU A 501 -50.62 35.49 21.19
CA LEU A 501 -50.40 36.35 20.03
C LEU A 501 -51.59 37.30 19.85
N ILE A 502 -51.31 38.58 19.63
CA ILE A 502 -52.28 39.62 19.28
C ILE A 502 -51.98 40.02 17.83
N MET A 503 -52.89 39.78 16.89
CA MET A 503 -52.72 40.16 15.49
C MET A 503 -53.20 41.60 15.30
N TYR A 504 -52.27 42.53 15.06
CA TYR A 504 -52.58 43.97 14.91
C TYR A 504 -52.38 44.38 13.45
N GLY A 505 -53.39 45.00 12.83
CA GLY A 505 -53.45 45.21 11.37
C GLY A 505 -53.85 43.96 10.56
N GLY A 506 -54.26 42.88 11.23
CA GLY A 506 -54.69 41.62 10.62
C GLY A 506 -53.57 40.61 10.37
N LEU A 507 -53.86 39.51 9.67
CA LEU A 507 -52.87 38.49 9.30
C LEU A 507 -51.87 39.02 8.24
N PRO A 508 -50.55 39.05 8.53
CA PRO A 508 -49.52 39.48 7.59
C PRO A 508 -49.58 38.71 6.26
N THR A 509 -49.68 39.45 5.15
CA THR A 509 -49.92 38.84 3.84
C THR A 509 -48.67 38.15 3.27
N ASP A 510 -47.48 38.62 3.63
CA ASP A 510 -46.21 38.00 3.23
C ASP A 510 -45.88 36.76 4.09
N SER A 511 -46.54 35.65 3.72
CA SER A 511 -46.37 34.34 4.38
C SER A 511 -44.92 33.80 4.41
N CYS A 512 -43.97 34.40 3.70
CA CYS A 512 -42.58 34.00 3.71
C CYS A 512 -41.92 34.22 5.09
N LYS A 513 -42.21 35.36 5.74
CA LYS A 513 -41.68 35.68 7.08
C LYS A 513 -42.27 34.76 8.15
N ILE A 514 -43.59 34.51 8.09
CA ILE A 514 -44.28 33.58 9.01
C ILE A 514 -43.68 32.16 8.93
N ARG A 515 -43.32 31.68 7.73
CA ARG A 515 -42.67 30.38 7.54
C ARG A 515 -41.27 30.26 8.16
N SER A 516 -40.61 31.37 8.51
CA SER A 516 -39.27 31.34 9.10
C SER A 516 -39.25 30.72 10.51
N SER A 517 -40.36 30.84 11.26
CA SER A 517 -40.58 30.09 12.50
C SER A 517 -41.70 29.06 12.33
N ILE A 518 -41.29 27.78 12.35
CA ILE A 518 -42.22 26.64 12.40
C ILE A 518 -43.14 26.72 13.64
N ARG A 519 -42.69 27.40 14.71
CA ARG A 519 -43.42 27.53 15.99
C ARG A 519 -44.54 28.57 15.90
N LEU A 520 -44.24 29.78 15.39
CA LEU A 520 -45.24 30.80 15.06
C LEU A 520 -46.31 30.22 14.12
N MET A 521 -45.86 29.54 13.06
CA MET A 521 -46.75 28.91 12.08
C MET A 521 -47.60 27.77 12.69
N SER A 522 -47.21 27.18 13.83
CA SER A 522 -48.04 26.21 14.57
C SER A 522 -49.19 26.94 15.27
N LEU A 523 -48.88 27.96 16.08
CA LEU A 523 -49.87 28.73 16.84
C LEU A 523 -50.91 29.42 15.95
N VAL A 524 -50.49 29.98 14.80
CA VAL A 524 -51.40 30.57 13.82
C VAL A 524 -52.34 29.52 13.20
N LYS A 525 -51.87 28.29 12.95
CA LYS A 525 -52.72 27.18 12.47
C LYS A 525 -53.65 26.64 13.55
N GLU A 526 -53.19 26.63 14.79
CA GLU A 526 -53.94 26.24 15.99
C GLU A 526 -54.97 27.31 16.40
N HIS A 527 -55.03 28.45 15.69
CA HIS A 527 -55.89 29.61 15.96
C HIS A 527 -55.69 30.19 17.38
N ALA A 528 -54.47 30.06 17.91
CA ALA A 528 -54.08 30.53 19.24
C ALA A 528 -53.67 32.02 19.23
N TYR A 529 -54.54 32.88 18.70
CA TYR A 529 -54.33 34.32 18.60
C TYR A 529 -55.64 35.11 18.80
N LEU A 530 -55.51 36.39 19.12
CA LEU A 530 -56.62 37.35 19.21
C LEU A 530 -56.38 38.47 18.17
N GLU A 531 -57.34 38.74 17.30
CA GLU A 531 -57.20 39.75 16.24
C GLU A 531 -57.80 41.10 16.69
N TYR A 532 -57.08 42.21 16.47
CA TYR A 532 -57.56 43.55 16.81
C TYR A 532 -58.66 43.98 15.82
N PRO A 533 -59.88 44.32 16.27
CA PRO A 533 -60.99 44.56 15.37
C PRO A 533 -60.93 45.95 14.74
N ASN A 534 -61.11 46.00 13.42
CA ASN A 534 -61.22 47.25 12.66
C ASN A 534 -62.49 48.05 13.04
N ASP A 535 -63.59 47.36 13.34
CA ASP A 535 -64.87 47.96 13.73
C ASP A 535 -64.89 48.34 15.22
N GLU A 536 -65.18 49.60 15.54
CA GLU A 536 -65.22 50.11 16.92
C GLU A 536 -66.18 49.35 17.84
N SER A 537 -67.29 48.84 17.30
CA SER A 537 -68.29 48.06 18.05
C SER A 537 -67.72 46.81 18.73
N ASN A 538 -66.65 46.25 18.16
CA ASN A 538 -66.10 44.96 18.58
C ASN A 538 -64.87 45.13 19.50
N ARG A 539 -64.30 46.36 19.61
CA ARG A 539 -63.15 46.65 20.48
C ARG A 539 -63.42 46.32 21.95
N ALA A 540 -64.65 46.50 22.43
CA ALA A 540 -65.04 46.14 23.79
C ALA A 540 -64.94 44.62 24.08
N GLU A 541 -65.23 43.77 23.10
CA GLU A 541 -65.10 42.32 23.21
C GLU A 541 -63.62 41.88 23.14
N PHE A 542 -62.82 42.53 22.28
CA PHE A 542 -61.37 42.36 22.24
C PHE A 542 -60.71 42.67 23.60
N TRP A 543 -60.96 43.86 24.17
CA TRP A 543 -60.36 44.25 25.45
C TRP A 543 -60.78 43.33 26.59
N ASN A 544 -62.07 42.96 26.68
CA ASN A 544 -62.53 41.99 27.68
C ASN A 544 -61.85 40.62 27.54
N SER A 545 -61.66 40.13 26.30
CA SER A 545 -60.95 38.88 26.02
C SER A 545 -59.47 38.97 26.42
N LEU A 546 -58.81 40.07 26.08
CA LEU A 546 -57.38 40.29 26.39
C LEU A 546 -57.13 40.42 27.90
N ARG A 547 -58.02 41.11 28.63
CA ARG A 547 -57.98 41.22 30.10
C ARG A 547 -58.13 39.84 30.77
N LEU A 548 -59.00 38.96 30.27
CA LEU A 548 -59.15 37.59 30.76
C LEU A 548 -57.93 36.70 30.45
N ILE A 549 -57.21 36.98 29.37
CA ILE A 549 -55.99 36.27 28.95
C ILE A 549 -54.76 36.70 29.78
N ALA A 550 -54.59 38.00 30.01
CA ALA A 550 -53.48 38.58 30.77
C ALA A 550 -53.67 38.49 32.30
N GLY A 551 -54.93 38.50 32.74
CA GLY A 551 -55.33 38.50 34.14
C GLY A 551 -55.01 37.22 34.91
N LYS A 552 -55.29 37.26 36.21
CA LYS A 552 -55.26 36.08 37.08
C LYS A 552 -56.55 35.29 36.84
N LYS A 553 -56.46 33.99 36.53
CA LYS A 553 -57.61 33.08 36.70
C LYS A 553 -57.99 33.10 38.19
N PRO A 554 -59.28 33.19 38.53
CA PRO A 554 -59.75 33.26 39.92
C PRO A 554 -59.52 31.94 40.68
#